data_AF-A0A1G9XCH4-F1
#
_entry.id   AF-A0A1G9XCH4-F1
#
_cell.length_a   1.000
_cell.length_b   1.000
_cell.length_c   1.000
_cell.angle_alpha   90.00
_cell.angle_beta   90.00
_cell.angle_gamma   90.00
#
_symmetry.space_group_name_H-M   'P 1'
#
loop_
_entity.id
_entity.type
_entity.pdbx_description
1 polymer ?
#
loop_
_entity_poly.entity_id
_entity_poly.type
_entity_poly.pdbx_seq_one_letter_code
_entity_poly.pdbx_strand_id
1 'polypeptide(L)'
;MEIITSQILPKKRVLYFSFRALLFIALVFLVIPWTRANNAFSEKNVLVDDDVEVLANVDIDDDDDGILDKVEDSNLDGDNDHTTNPTDSDGDGIPNYQDIDSDNDGILDNYESQRTSRYVAPSGNDANNNGLDDAYEGSFGFGITPINSDYGSIPDYLDIDSDIDGIRDNIEAQSFIGFIPPSGIDDNNNGLDDAYEGSYGFGINPINSDSDAYPDFRDFDSDGDGIKDKVEAQTSESFIPPSGDKNDNDIDDSYENGLTPIDTDGDKLPDYRDIDTDNDGILDNIESQPFDGYVAPTGNDPDRDGLDNIYGDTGIEPTNSDSDTKPDFRDIDSDNDGIPDNVEAQTTAGYIPPAEADDDGDGLDNAYEGGGNDGLTVVNTDGTDEPDFVDADSDNDLVPDNNEGNDFNFDGLPNQAYTGTDTDGDGLDNGYEGGDVNDGFDVNDEINVPATDLPDTDGTEDVNYRDLDDDGDGIDTPNEDADNDGDPTNDDTDGDGTPDYLDPTDTDGDGVPDVTDLDDDNDGLLDSTEDPNLDGDDDPLTDPLDSDNDG
;
A
#
# COMPACT_ATOMS: atom_id res chain seq x y z
N MET A 1 46.01 29.38 -36.14
CA MET A 1 46.77 28.29 -36.79
C MET A 1 46.40 27.04 -36.01
N GLU A 2 45.76 26.01 -36.54
CA GLU A 2 45.40 25.60 -37.89
C GLU A 2 43.95 25.09 -37.90
N ILE A 3 43.33 25.19 -39.07
CA ILE A 3 41.99 24.72 -39.42
C ILE A 3 42.17 23.34 -40.05
N ILE A 4 41.38 22.32 -39.66
CA ILE A 4 40.94 21.27 -40.60
C ILE A 4 39.49 20.88 -40.32
N THR A 5 38.68 21.04 -41.37
CA THR A 5 37.26 20.73 -41.55
C THR A 5 37.09 19.31 -42.10
N SER A 6 36.01 18.60 -41.73
CA SER A 6 35.46 17.45 -42.49
C SER A 6 34.06 17.10 -41.95
N GLN A 7 32.98 17.64 -42.52
CA GLN A 7 32.15 17.04 -43.59
C GLN A 7 31.28 15.86 -43.13
N ILE A 8 29.99 16.18 -42.95
CA ILE A 8 28.83 15.32 -42.69
C ILE A 8 28.35 14.68 -44.00
N LEU A 9 28.02 13.38 -44.00
CA LEU A 9 27.10 12.73 -44.95
C LEU A 9 26.31 11.63 -44.22
N PRO A 10 24.98 11.49 -44.44
CA PRO A 10 24.14 10.54 -43.71
C PRO A 10 24.15 9.15 -44.36
N LYS A 11 24.22 8.09 -43.55
CA LYS A 11 24.04 6.70 -43.98
C LYS A 11 22.60 6.25 -43.70
N LYS A 12 21.79 6.12 -44.75
CA LYS A 12 20.63 5.22 -44.74
C LYS A 12 21.12 3.78 -44.53
N ARG A 13 20.58 3.06 -43.55
CA ARG A 13 20.71 1.60 -43.45
C ARG A 13 19.32 0.98 -43.45
N VAL A 14 19.05 0.26 -44.53
CA VAL A 14 18.03 -0.78 -44.61
C VAL A 14 18.62 -2.00 -43.92
N LEU A 15 17.91 -2.62 -42.97
CA LEU A 15 18.27 -3.93 -42.43
C LEU A 15 17.10 -4.90 -42.64
N TYR A 16 17.41 -5.96 -43.38
CA TYR A 16 16.61 -7.18 -43.52
C TYR A 16 16.73 -8.00 -42.25
N PHE A 17 15.61 -8.52 -41.73
CA PHE A 17 15.62 -9.66 -40.81
C PHE A 17 15.28 -10.94 -41.58
N SER A 18 16.17 -11.93 -41.49
CA SER A 18 15.91 -13.31 -41.88
C SER A 18 16.28 -14.20 -40.70
N PHE A 19 15.36 -15.03 -40.22
CA PHE A 19 15.72 -16.21 -39.46
C PHE A 19 14.94 -17.41 -39.98
N ARG A 20 15.70 -18.42 -40.41
CA ARG A 20 15.22 -19.78 -40.63
C ARG A 20 15.55 -20.58 -39.37
N ALA A 21 14.58 -21.32 -38.87
CA ALA A 21 14.60 -22.79 -38.72
C ALA A 21 13.91 -23.23 -37.42
N LEU A 22 12.86 -24.04 -37.54
CA LEU A 22 12.96 -25.44 -37.12
C LEU A 22 11.95 -26.29 -37.88
N LEU A 23 12.43 -27.46 -38.32
CA LEU A 23 11.70 -28.47 -39.08
C LEU A 23 11.53 -29.67 -38.15
N PHE A 24 10.30 -30.07 -37.84
CA PHE A 24 10.01 -31.40 -37.32
C PHE A 24 8.93 -32.07 -38.18
N ILE A 25 9.33 -33.17 -38.82
CA ILE A 25 8.46 -34.09 -39.55
C ILE A 25 8.18 -35.26 -38.61
N ALA A 26 6.91 -35.59 -38.39
CA ALA A 26 6.48 -36.95 -38.11
C ALA A 26 5.15 -37.21 -38.81
N LEU A 27 5.14 -38.24 -39.67
CA LEU A 27 4.09 -38.60 -40.60
C LEU A 27 3.67 -40.03 -40.29
N VAL A 28 2.41 -40.26 -39.89
CA VAL A 28 1.73 -41.56 -40.06
C VAL A 28 0.24 -41.36 -40.36
N PHE A 29 -0.17 -41.98 -41.46
CA PHE A 29 -1.49 -42.02 -42.09
C PHE A 29 -2.60 -42.69 -41.25
N LEU A 30 -3.85 -42.23 -41.43
CA LEU A 30 -4.92 -43.16 -41.79
C LEU A 30 -5.99 -42.54 -42.71
N VAL A 31 -6.35 -43.33 -43.71
CA VAL A 31 -7.25 -43.07 -44.83
C VAL A 31 -8.67 -43.50 -44.44
N ILE A 32 -9.70 -42.67 -44.62
CA ILE A 32 -11.10 -43.13 -44.72
C ILE A 32 -11.81 -42.36 -45.85
N PRO A 33 -12.52 -43.04 -46.77
CA PRO A 33 -13.04 -42.45 -48.00
C PRO A 33 -14.40 -41.76 -47.87
N TRP A 34 -14.53 -40.75 -48.72
CA TRP A 34 -15.73 -40.09 -49.27
C TRP A 34 -17.02 -40.91 -49.29
N THR A 35 -18.09 -40.36 -48.70
CA THR A 35 -19.47 -40.59 -49.17
C THR A 35 -20.20 -39.26 -49.33
N ARG A 36 -20.41 -38.88 -50.59
CA ARG A 36 -21.45 -37.93 -51.02
C ARG A 36 -22.83 -38.45 -50.61
N ALA A 37 -23.57 -37.65 -49.87
CA ALA A 37 -25.03 -37.69 -49.89
C ALA A 37 -25.52 -36.30 -50.28
N ASN A 38 -25.92 -36.18 -51.55
CA ASN A 38 -26.71 -35.06 -52.03
C ASN A 38 -28.06 -35.12 -51.31
N ASN A 39 -28.44 -34.04 -50.63
CA ASN A 39 -29.85 -33.68 -50.51
C ASN A 39 -29.96 -32.20 -50.84
N ALA A 40 -30.36 -31.96 -52.09
CA ALA A 40 -30.91 -30.70 -52.53
C ALA A 40 -32.15 -30.41 -51.67
N PHE A 41 -32.07 -29.37 -50.85
CA PHE A 41 -33.27 -28.71 -50.34
C PHE A 41 -33.57 -27.51 -51.22
N SER A 42 -34.83 -27.48 -51.63
CA SER A 42 -35.42 -26.62 -52.64
C SER A 42 -35.24 -25.15 -52.32
N GLU A 43 -34.69 -24.41 -53.28
CA GLU A 43 -34.94 -22.97 -53.44
C GLU A 43 -36.44 -22.72 -53.33
N LYS A 44 -36.83 -21.85 -52.40
CA LYS A 44 -38.14 -21.22 -52.42
C LYS A 44 -37.90 -19.77 -52.79
N ASN A 45 -38.18 -19.46 -54.05
CA ASN A 45 -38.25 -18.13 -54.63
C ASN A 45 -38.89 -17.14 -53.65
N VAL A 46 -38.06 -16.26 -53.09
CA VAL A 46 -38.50 -14.95 -52.60
C VAL A 46 -38.43 -14.02 -53.81
N LEU A 47 -39.51 -13.25 -53.98
CA LEU A 47 -39.70 -12.34 -55.08
C LEU A 47 -38.59 -11.28 -55.02
N VAL A 48 -37.81 -11.18 -56.09
CA VAL A 48 -36.93 -10.03 -56.32
C VAL A 48 -37.83 -8.83 -56.54
N ASP A 49 -37.83 -7.91 -55.58
CA ASP A 49 -38.15 -6.52 -55.83
C ASP A 49 -36.91 -5.91 -56.48
N ASP A 50 -37.07 -5.44 -57.72
CA ASP A 50 -35.99 -4.93 -58.60
C ASP A 50 -35.57 -3.49 -58.21
N ASP A 51 -35.78 -3.09 -56.95
CA ASP A 51 -35.49 -1.77 -56.40
C ASP A 51 -34.52 -1.82 -55.19
N VAL A 52 -33.88 -2.97 -54.92
CA VAL A 52 -32.79 -3.04 -53.93
C VAL A 52 -31.49 -2.68 -54.63
N GLU A 53 -31.11 -1.40 -54.51
CA GLU A 53 -29.69 -1.05 -54.61
C GLU A 53 -28.92 -2.04 -53.73
N VAL A 54 -27.81 -2.56 -54.24
CA VAL A 54 -26.83 -3.29 -53.43
C VAL A 54 -26.38 -2.31 -52.35
N LEU A 55 -27.08 -2.31 -51.22
CA LEU A 55 -26.61 -1.62 -50.03
C LEU A 55 -25.26 -2.25 -49.73
N ALA A 56 -24.28 -1.37 -49.60
CA ALA A 56 -22.93 -1.68 -49.20
C ALA A 56 -22.96 -2.59 -47.96
N ASN A 57 -21.86 -3.28 -47.71
CA ASN A 57 -21.59 -3.73 -46.36
C ASN A 57 -21.82 -2.50 -45.45
N VAL A 58 -22.82 -2.61 -44.58
CA VAL A 58 -23.09 -1.62 -43.54
C VAL A 58 -21.98 -1.85 -42.53
N ASP A 59 -21.21 -0.81 -42.22
CA ASP A 59 -20.36 -0.82 -41.03
C ASP A 59 -21.25 -1.07 -39.82
N ILE A 60 -20.79 -1.91 -38.90
CA ILE A 60 -21.52 -2.28 -37.69
C ILE A 60 -20.73 -1.97 -36.40
N ASP A 61 -19.60 -1.30 -36.58
CA ASP A 61 -18.53 -0.96 -35.65
C ASP A 61 -17.78 0.20 -36.35
N ASP A 62 -18.31 1.41 -36.23
CA ASP A 62 -17.97 2.59 -37.05
C ASP A 62 -16.62 3.22 -36.64
N ASP A 63 -16.17 3.02 -35.40
CA ASP A 63 -14.89 3.49 -34.82
C ASP A 63 -13.80 2.40 -34.75
N ASP A 64 -14.12 1.16 -35.13
CA ASP A 64 -13.22 -0.01 -35.14
C ASP A 64 -12.72 -0.41 -33.72
N ASP A 65 -13.47 -0.09 -32.66
CA ASP A 65 -13.12 -0.38 -31.27
C ASP A 65 -13.48 -1.82 -30.85
N GLY A 66 -14.32 -2.51 -31.65
CA GLY A 66 -14.75 -3.89 -31.42
C GLY A 66 -16.04 -4.05 -30.61
N ILE A 67 -16.58 -2.98 -30.03
CA ILE A 67 -17.97 -2.85 -29.63
C ILE A 67 -18.78 -2.71 -30.94
N LEU A 68 -20.11 -2.76 -30.88
CA LEU A 68 -20.93 -2.77 -32.10
C LEU A 68 -21.90 -1.62 -31.99
N ASP A 69 -22.06 -0.75 -32.99
CA ASP A 69 -22.83 0.51 -32.88
C ASP A 69 -24.21 0.39 -32.18
N LYS A 70 -24.84 -0.78 -32.32
CA LYS A 70 -26.13 -1.10 -31.68
C LYS A 70 -26.06 -1.29 -30.15
N VAL A 71 -24.85 -1.46 -29.62
CA VAL A 71 -24.49 -1.70 -28.21
C VAL A 71 -24.19 -0.34 -27.58
N GLU A 72 -23.45 0.53 -28.27
CA GLU A 72 -23.22 1.91 -27.79
C GLU A 72 -24.47 2.80 -27.89
N ASP A 73 -25.42 2.47 -28.77
CA ASP A 73 -26.71 3.17 -28.77
C ASP A 73 -27.66 2.69 -27.65
N SER A 74 -27.84 3.55 -26.64
CA SER A 74 -28.87 3.39 -25.60
C SER A 74 -30.31 3.38 -26.14
N ASN A 75 -30.52 3.75 -27.41
CA ASN A 75 -31.80 3.67 -28.13
C ASN A 75 -32.92 4.42 -27.40
N LEU A 76 -32.61 5.63 -26.92
CA LEU A 76 -33.49 6.46 -26.11
C LEU A 76 -34.79 6.86 -26.84
N ASP A 77 -34.79 6.89 -28.17
CA ASP A 77 -35.94 7.21 -29.01
C ASP A 77 -36.76 5.98 -29.49
N GLY A 78 -36.21 4.78 -29.30
CA GLY A 78 -36.86 3.49 -29.47
C GLY A 78 -37.01 3.00 -30.91
N ASP A 79 -36.24 3.52 -31.87
CA ASP A 79 -36.28 3.06 -33.26
C ASP A 79 -35.20 2.02 -33.63
N ASN A 80 -34.21 1.80 -32.75
CA ASN A 80 -33.06 0.88 -32.92
C ASN A 80 -32.18 1.24 -34.12
N ASP A 81 -32.03 2.53 -34.40
CA ASP A 81 -31.13 3.08 -35.40
C ASP A 81 -30.14 4.02 -34.70
N HIS A 82 -28.89 3.56 -34.54
CA HIS A 82 -27.83 4.31 -33.86
C HIS A 82 -27.57 5.68 -34.51
N THR A 83 -27.97 5.89 -35.78
CA THR A 83 -27.77 7.16 -36.47
C THR A 83 -28.80 8.23 -36.12
N THR A 84 -29.87 7.87 -35.41
CA THR A 84 -30.96 8.78 -35.04
C THR A 84 -31.00 9.01 -33.53
N ASN A 85 -30.66 10.24 -33.14
CA ASN A 85 -30.51 10.60 -31.73
C ASN A 85 -29.52 9.67 -31.00
N PRO A 86 -28.29 9.55 -31.52
CA PRO A 86 -27.27 8.70 -30.91
C PRO A 86 -26.99 9.11 -29.46
N THR A 87 -26.45 8.14 -28.72
CA THR A 87 -25.85 8.36 -27.41
C THR A 87 -24.48 9.03 -27.60
N ASP A 88 -24.16 9.94 -26.70
CA ASP A 88 -22.98 10.83 -26.67
C ASP A 88 -22.77 11.08 -25.17
N SER A 89 -21.97 10.22 -24.55
CA SER A 89 -21.86 10.05 -23.10
C SER A 89 -21.08 11.20 -22.45
N ASP A 90 -19.91 11.54 -23.00
CA ASP A 90 -19.06 12.64 -22.53
C ASP A 90 -19.56 14.04 -22.98
N GLY A 91 -20.41 14.09 -24.02
CA GLY A 91 -21.00 15.32 -24.53
C GLY A 91 -20.05 16.15 -25.40
N ASP A 92 -18.98 15.58 -25.95
CA ASP A 92 -18.02 16.28 -26.81
C ASP A 92 -18.58 16.53 -28.23
N GLY A 93 -19.65 15.82 -28.59
CA GLY A 93 -20.35 15.90 -29.87
C GLY A 93 -19.96 14.84 -30.89
N ILE A 94 -19.14 13.86 -30.51
CA ILE A 94 -18.86 12.60 -31.18
C ILE A 94 -19.76 11.55 -30.51
N PRO A 95 -20.66 10.91 -31.28
CA PRO A 95 -21.44 9.81 -30.74
C PRO A 95 -20.57 8.62 -30.31
N ASN A 96 -20.96 7.91 -29.24
CA ASN A 96 -20.21 6.76 -28.72
C ASN A 96 -19.82 5.73 -29.79
N TYR A 97 -20.71 5.43 -30.76
CA TYR A 97 -20.39 4.50 -31.87
C TYR A 97 -19.40 5.02 -32.92
N GLN A 98 -18.85 6.21 -32.72
CA GLN A 98 -17.83 6.88 -33.53
C GLN A 98 -16.69 7.39 -32.65
N ASP A 99 -16.69 7.02 -31.38
CA ASP A 99 -15.80 7.50 -30.34
C ASP A 99 -15.00 6.32 -29.80
N ILE A 100 -13.69 6.46 -29.65
CA ILE A 100 -12.84 5.38 -29.14
C ILE A 100 -12.55 5.47 -27.64
N ASP A 101 -13.05 6.53 -27.00
CA ASP A 101 -12.85 6.94 -25.60
C ASP A 101 -14.13 7.68 -25.16
N SER A 102 -15.23 6.93 -25.06
CA SER A 102 -16.61 7.44 -25.02
C SER A 102 -16.96 8.23 -23.75
N ASP A 103 -16.16 8.17 -22.70
CA ASP A 103 -16.27 8.96 -21.47
C ASP A 103 -15.13 9.98 -21.28
N ASN A 104 -14.15 9.99 -22.19
CA ASN A 104 -13.08 10.98 -22.32
C ASN A 104 -12.15 11.00 -21.12
N ASP A 105 -11.91 9.84 -20.54
CA ASP A 105 -10.99 9.68 -19.44
C ASP A 105 -9.55 9.46 -19.98
N GLY A 106 -9.41 8.94 -21.22
CA GLY A 106 -8.14 8.68 -21.91
C GLY A 106 -7.75 7.21 -21.98
N ILE A 107 -8.48 6.32 -21.33
CA ILE A 107 -8.46 4.88 -21.55
C ILE A 107 -9.29 4.62 -22.83
N LEU A 108 -9.12 3.46 -23.46
CA LEU A 108 -9.81 3.17 -24.71
C LEU A 108 -10.97 2.23 -24.44
N ASP A 109 -12.10 2.47 -25.10
CA ASP A 109 -13.32 1.66 -24.97
C ASP A 109 -13.05 0.16 -25.18
N ASN A 110 -12.19 -0.14 -26.16
CA ASN A 110 -11.72 -1.49 -26.45
C ASN A 110 -11.07 -2.18 -25.24
N TYR A 111 -10.30 -1.43 -24.46
CA TYR A 111 -9.57 -1.90 -23.29
C TYR A 111 -10.50 -2.09 -22.10
N GLU A 112 -11.30 -1.08 -21.77
CA GLU A 112 -12.21 -1.08 -20.61
C GLU A 112 -13.27 -2.15 -20.75
N SER A 113 -13.79 -2.31 -21.97
CA SER A 113 -14.77 -3.35 -22.28
C SER A 113 -14.24 -4.79 -22.17
N GLN A 114 -12.95 -5.00 -21.85
CA GLN A 114 -12.30 -6.30 -21.76
C GLN A 114 -11.55 -6.54 -20.44
N ARG A 115 -11.48 -7.82 -20.04
CA ARG A 115 -10.71 -8.25 -18.86
C ARG A 115 -9.24 -8.34 -19.23
N THR A 116 -8.35 -7.81 -18.41
CA THR A 116 -6.89 -7.87 -18.60
C THR A 116 -6.41 -9.31 -18.84
N SER A 117 -6.87 -10.26 -18.03
CA SER A 117 -6.53 -11.69 -18.15
C SER A 117 -6.95 -12.37 -19.48
N ARG A 118 -7.82 -11.73 -20.27
CA ARG A 118 -8.32 -12.24 -21.55
C ARG A 118 -8.35 -11.19 -22.66
N TYR A 119 -7.61 -10.09 -22.50
CA TYR A 119 -7.60 -9.01 -23.45
C TYR A 119 -7.25 -9.51 -24.86
N VAL A 120 -8.08 -9.12 -25.83
CA VAL A 120 -7.89 -9.41 -27.25
C VAL A 120 -7.65 -8.08 -27.95
N ALA A 121 -6.40 -7.87 -28.40
CA ALA A 121 -6.07 -6.71 -29.22
C ALA A 121 -6.66 -6.84 -30.64
N PRO A 122 -7.01 -5.72 -31.30
CA PRO A 122 -7.44 -5.71 -32.70
C PRO A 122 -6.38 -6.36 -33.61
N SER A 123 -6.80 -7.15 -34.61
CA SER A 123 -5.87 -7.78 -35.55
C SER A 123 -5.46 -6.88 -36.71
N GLY A 124 -6.18 -5.78 -36.92
CA GLY A 124 -6.10 -4.90 -38.08
C GLY A 124 -6.60 -5.56 -39.37
N ASN A 125 -7.41 -6.62 -39.27
CA ASN A 125 -7.96 -7.32 -40.42
C ASN A 125 -9.48 -7.38 -40.29
N ASP A 126 -10.16 -6.86 -41.30
CA ASP A 126 -11.57 -7.13 -41.53
C ASP A 126 -11.69 -7.83 -42.89
N ALA A 127 -11.79 -9.15 -42.86
CA ALA A 127 -11.85 -9.95 -44.08
C ALA A 127 -13.18 -9.76 -44.83
N ASN A 128 -14.23 -9.37 -44.13
CA ASN A 128 -15.59 -9.36 -44.64
C ASN A 128 -16.12 -7.94 -44.94
N ASN A 129 -15.34 -6.92 -44.56
CA ASN A 129 -15.50 -5.48 -44.77
C ASN A 129 -16.79 -4.96 -44.12
N ASN A 130 -17.09 -5.38 -42.89
CA ASN A 130 -18.23 -4.95 -42.08
C ASN A 130 -17.85 -4.00 -40.92
N GLY A 131 -16.61 -3.56 -40.80
CA GLY A 131 -16.14 -2.70 -39.70
C GLY A 131 -15.49 -3.54 -38.61
N LEU A 132 -16.26 -4.45 -38.03
CA LEU A 132 -15.79 -5.32 -36.96
C LEU A 132 -14.53 -6.12 -37.31
N ASP A 133 -13.46 -5.93 -36.53
CA ASP A 133 -12.20 -6.66 -36.71
C ASP A 133 -12.37 -8.19 -36.55
N ASP A 134 -11.69 -8.97 -37.40
CA ASP A 134 -11.68 -10.43 -37.39
C ASP A 134 -11.31 -11.03 -36.00
N ALA A 135 -10.60 -10.27 -35.15
CA ALA A 135 -10.29 -10.64 -33.76
C ALA A 135 -11.55 -10.84 -32.91
N TYR A 136 -12.58 -10.03 -33.18
CA TYR A 136 -13.86 -10.04 -32.49
C TYR A 136 -14.92 -10.87 -33.23
N GLU A 137 -14.49 -11.56 -34.29
CA GLU A 137 -15.31 -12.52 -35.04
C GLU A 137 -14.97 -13.98 -34.69
N GLY A 138 -16.01 -14.75 -34.31
CA GLY A 138 -15.96 -16.22 -34.37
C GLY A 138 -15.94 -16.92 -33.01
N SER A 139 -14.77 -17.44 -32.59
CA SER A 139 -14.72 -18.31 -31.38
C SER A 139 -14.86 -17.54 -30.07
N PHE A 140 -14.63 -16.23 -30.11
CA PHE A 140 -14.70 -15.32 -28.98
C PHE A 140 -16.08 -14.62 -28.87
N GLY A 141 -16.76 -14.44 -30.00
CA GLY A 141 -18.04 -13.73 -30.02
C GLY A 141 -18.33 -13.14 -31.39
N PHE A 142 -19.25 -12.20 -31.42
CA PHE A 142 -19.50 -11.29 -32.52
C PHE A 142 -19.70 -9.92 -31.87
N GLY A 143 -18.62 -9.15 -31.81
CA GLY A 143 -18.48 -7.97 -30.96
C GLY A 143 -17.99 -8.29 -29.54
N ILE A 144 -17.43 -7.28 -28.90
CA ILE A 144 -17.12 -7.26 -27.47
C ILE A 144 -18.44 -7.16 -26.68
N THR A 145 -18.46 -7.77 -25.50
CA THR A 145 -19.55 -7.54 -24.52
C THR A 145 -18.91 -6.74 -23.41
N PRO A 146 -19.24 -5.44 -23.29
CA PRO A 146 -18.64 -4.56 -22.30
C PRO A 146 -18.73 -5.12 -20.88
N ILE A 147 -17.70 -4.83 -20.10
CA ILE A 147 -17.65 -5.12 -18.67
C ILE A 147 -18.30 -3.96 -17.92
N ASN A 148 -18.68 -4.26 -16.70
CA ASN A 148 -19.22 -3.33 -15.74
C ASN A 148 -18.75 -3.90 -14.38
N SER A 149 -17.79 -3.22 -13.76
CA SER A 149 -16.99 -3.72 -12.64
C SER A 149 -17.75 -3.61 -11.32
N ASP A 150 -18.43 -2.48 -11.12
CA ASP A 150 -19.29 -2.18 -9.97
C ASP A 150 -20.66 -2.89 -9.96
N TYR A 151 -21.04 -3.60 -11.04
CA TYR A 151 -22.37 -4.18 -11.26
C TYR A 151 -23.52 -3.15 -11.36
N GLY A 152 -23.19 -1.89 -11.63
CA GLY A 152 -24.04 -0.72 -11.82
C GLY A 152 -24.79 -0.68 -13.14
N SER A 153 -25.07 0.53 -13.62
CA SER A 153 -25.89 0.76 -14.80
C SER A 153 -25.11 1.26 -16.02
N ILE A 154 -23.94 1.80 -15.78
CA ILE A 154 -23.00 2.34 -16.76
C ILE A 154 -21.85 1.33 -16.92
N PRO A 155 -21.65 0.74 -18.11
CA PRO A 155 -20.48 -0.12 -18.36
C PRO A 155 -19.17 0.65 -18.27
N ASP A 156 -18.07 -0.01 -17.91
CA ASP A 156 -16.75 0.59 -17.65
C ASP A 156 -16.35 1.64 -18.70
N TYR A 157 -16.46 1.32 -20.00
CA TYR A 157 -16.08 2.23 -21.10
C TYR A 157 -16.90 3.53 -21.24
N LEU A 158 -17.90 3.71 -20.38
CA LEU A 158 -18.75 4.90 -20.30
C LEU A 158 -18.72 5.52 -18.90
N ASP A 159 -17.92 4.96 -18.00
CA ASP A 159 -17.88 5.26 -16.58
C ASP A 159 -16.51 5.86 -16.23
N ILE A 160 -16.49 6.96 -15.48
CA ILE A 160 -15.25 7.68 -15.17
C ILE A 160 -14.69 7.35 -13.78
N ASP A 161 -15.31 6.39 -13.10
CA ASP A 161 -15.07 5.91 -11.73
C ASP A 161 -15.59 4.44 -11.64
N SER A 162 -14.98 3.54 -12.40
CA SER A 162 -15.51 2.21 -12.76
C SER A 162 -15.67 1.25 -11.56
N ASP A 163 -14.95 1.46 -10.46
CA ASP A 163 -15.07 0.75 -9.18
C ASP A 163 -15.69 1.59 -8.06
N ILE A 164 -16.22 2.78 -8.39
CA ILE A 164 -17.04 3.63 -7.53
C ILE A 164 -16.38 3.98 -6.18
N ASP A 165 -15.06 4.08 -6.19
CA ASP A 165 -14.26 4.41 -5.02
C ASP A 165 -14.15 5.95 -4.84
N GLY A 166 -14.49 6.72 -5.89
CA GLY A 166 -14.49 8.17 -5.91
C GLY A 166 -13.18 8.80 -6.38
N ILE A 167 -12.14 7.99 -6.66
CA ILE A 167 -11.02 8.37 -7.51
C ILE A 167 -11.57 8.34 -8.96
N ARG A 168 -10.73 8.40 -9.98
CA ARG A 168 -11.20 8.54 -11.36
C ARG A 168 -10.30 7.69 -12.19
N ASP A 169 -10.89 7.02 -13.17
CA ASP A 169 -10.19 6.02 -13.96
C ASP A 169 -8.89 6.55 -14.57
N ASN A 170 -8.91 7.78 -15.06
CA ASN A 170 -7.72 8.41 -15.62
C ASN A 170 -6.64 8.83 -14.62
N ILE A 171 -6.99 9.06 -13.36
CA ILE A 171 -6.05 9.26 -12.26
C ILE A 171 -5.39 7.92 -11.95
N GLU A 172 -6.18 6.87 -11.84
CA GLU A 172 -5.69 5.56 -11.43
C GLU A 172 -4.91 4.85 -12.54
N ALA A 173 -5.33 5.00 -13.80
CA ALA A 173 -4.64 4.41 -14.92
C ALA A 173 -3.23 5.02 -15.16
N GLN A 174 -2.83 6.05 -14.40
CA GLN A 174 -1.56 6.76 -14.57
C GLN A 174 -0.73 6.80 -13.28
N SER A 175 0.58 7.02 -13.44
CA SER A 175 1.48 7.24 -12.30
C SER A 175 1.27 8.63 -11.72
N PHE A 176 1.34 8.79 -10.40
CA PHE A 176 1.19 10.08 -9.72
C PHE A 176 2.14 11.18 -10.23
N ILE A 177 3.45 10.89 -10.33
CA ILE A 177 4.46 11.84 -10.86
C ILE A 177 4.25 12.14 -12.35
N GLY A 178 3.85 11.12 -13.11
CA GLY A 178 3.75 11.15 -14.56
C GLY A 178 2.38 11.60 -15.09
N PHE A 179 1.44 11.93 -14.21
CA PHE A 179 0.06 12.23 -14.55
C PHE A 179 -0.05 13.26 -15.68
N ILE A 180 -0.76 12.88 -16.75
CA ILE A 180 -1.04 13.72 -17.90
C ILE A 180 -2.51 14.11 -17.84
N PRO A 181 -2.84 15.38 -17.55
CA PRO A 181 -4.22 15.83 -17.64
C PRO A 181 -4.67 15.96 -19.11
N PRO A 182 -5.97 15.80 -19.39
CA PRO A 182 -6.51 15.99 -20.74
C PRO A 182 -6.28 17.44 -21.22
N SER A 183 -6.05 17.61 -22.52
CA SER A 183 -5.75 18.92 -23.12
C SER A 183 -7.01 19.71 -23.55
N GLY A 184 -8.15 19.01 -23.66
CA GLY A 184 -9.40 19.48 -24.25
C GLY A 184 -9.29 19.70 -25.77
N ILE A 185 -8.38 18.98 -26.43
CA ILE A 185 -8.12 19.09 -27.86
C ILE A 185 -8.17 17.69 -28.45
N ASP A 186 -9.08 17.50 -29.39
CA ASP A 186 -9.05 16.39 -30.34
C ASP A 186 -8.95 16.99 -31.75
N ASP A 187 -7.73 17.03 -32.30
CA ASP A 187 -7.47 17.60 -33.63
C ASP A 187 -7.94 16.66 -34.76
N ASN A 188 -8.13 15.38 -34.46
CA ASN A 188 -8.32 14.33 -35.44
C ASN A 188 -9.77 13.80 -35.50
N ASN A 189 -10.58 14.17 -34.50
CA ASN A 189 -12.01 13.86 -34.36
C ASN A 189 -12.26 12.36 -34.21
N ASN A 190 -11.45 11.67 -33.40
CA ASN A 190 -11.65 10.27 -33.00
C ASN A 190 -12.16 10.10 -31.57
N GLY A 191 -12.37 11.19 -30.81
CA GLY A 191 -12.88 11.14 -29.43
C GLY A 191 -11.78 11.14 -28.36
N LEU A 192 -10.70 10.41 -28.60
CA LEU A 192 -9.52 10.44 -27.72
C LEU A 192 -8.80 11.80 -27.72
N ASP A 193 -8.54 12.35 -26.53
CA ASP A 193 -7.80 13.61 -26.39
C ASP A 193 -6.35 13.51 -26.90
N ASP A 194 -5.88 14.53 -27.63
CA ASP A 194 -4.52 14.66 -28.18
C ASP A 194 -3.43 14.50 -27.10
N ALA A 195 -3.73 14.74 -25.82
CA ALA A 195 -2.83 14.51 -24.68
C ALA A 195 -2.39 13.05 -24.59
N TYR A 196 -3.27 12.13 -24.99
CA TYR A 196 -3.09 10.69 -24.97
C TYR A 196 -2.67 10.14 -26.34
N GLU A 197 -2.38 11.04 -27.31
CA GLU A 197 -1.92 10.70 -28.64
C GLU A 197 -0.41 10.97 -28.89
N GLY A 198 0.23 10.09 -29.67
CA GLY A 198 1.45 10.42 -30.40
C GLY A 198 2.76 9.91 -29.80
N SER A 199 3.52 10.77 -29.12
CA SER A 199 4.86 10.37 -28.60
C SER A 199 4.78 9.52 -27.33
N TYR A 200 3.60 9.50 -26.71
CA TYR A 200 3.29 8.84 -25.44
C TYR A 200 2.54 7.52 -25.64
N GLY A 201 1.77 7.38 -26.73
CA GLY A 201 1.00 6.16 -26.99
C GLY A 201 -0.18 6.42 -27.91
N PHE A 202 -1.17 5.54 -27.78
CA PHE A 202 -2.53 5.66 -28.30
C PHE A 202 -3.40 5.12 -27.17
N GLY A 203 -3.98 6.03 -26.38
CA GLY A 203 -4.61 5.76 -25.09
C GLY A 203 -3.62 5.66 -23.93
N ILE A 204 -4.15 5.75 -22.71
CA ILE A 204 -3.46 5.43 -21.47
C ILE A 204 -3.21 3.90 -21.42
N ASN A 205 -2.08 3.50 -20.83
CA ASN A 205 -1.83 2.09 -20.51
C ASN A 205 -2.00 1.94 -18.98
N PRO A 206 -3.14 1.42 -18.50
CA PRO A 206 -3.46 1.42 -17.08
C PRO A 206 -2.42 0.72 -16.21
N ILE A 207 -2.27 1.21 -14.98
CA ILE A 207 -1.50 0.59 -13.91
C ILE A 207 -2.33 -0.54 -13.28
N ASN A 208 -1.64 -1.50 -12.67
CA ASN A 208 -2.17 -2.67 -11.96
C ASN A 208 -1.13 -2.97 -10.88
N SER A 209 -1.33 -2.38 -9.71
CA SER A 209 -0.33 -2.25 -8.64
C SER A 209 -0.02 -3.61 -8.01
N ASP A 210 -1.06 -4.36 -7.61
CA ASP A 210 -0.94 -5.73 -7.08
C ASP A 210 -0.68 -6.83 -8.14
N SER A 211 -0.62 -6.46 -9.42
CA SER A 211 -0.40 -7.35 -10.57
C SER A 211 -1.47 -8.46 -10.77
N ASP A 212 -2.70 -8.24 -10.34
CA ASP A 212 -3.77 -9.23 -10.41
C ASP A 212 -4.56 -9.27 -11.76
N ALA A 213 -5.89 -9.51 -11.74
CA ALA A 213 -6.74 -9.47 -12.92
C ALA A 213 -7.43 -8.12 -13.19
N TYR A 214 -7.41 -7.17 -12.25
CA TYR A 214 -8.13 -5.88 -12.28
C TYR A 214 -7.09 -4.73 -12.24
N PRO A 215 -6.93 -3.98 -13.33
CA PRO A 215 -6.14 -2.75 -13.28
C PRO A 215 -6.77 -1.76 -12.29
N ASP A 216 -5.95 -0.93 -11.65
CA ASP A 216 -6.30 -0.08 -10.51
C ASP A 216 -7.65 0.62 -10.65
N PHE A 217 -7.95 1.24 -11.81
CA PHE A 217 -9.23 1.92 -12.06
C PHE A 217 -10.49 1.03 -12.01
N ARG A 218 -10.35 -0.27 -11.75
CA ARG A 218 -11.44 -1.24 -11.62
C ARG A 218 -11.26 -2.12 -10.39
N ASP A 219 -10.31 -1.77 -9.55
CA ASP A 219 -9.93 -2.50 -8.37
C ASP A 219 -10.37 -1.73 -7.14
N PHE A 220 -11.13 -2.39 -6.25
CA PHE A 220 -11.59 -1.73 -5.04
C PHE A 220 -10.51 -1.65 -3.94
N ASP A 221 -9.37 -2.29 -4.16
CA ASP A 221 -8.25 -2.53 -3.23
C ASP A 221 -6.96 -2.73 -4.07
N SER A 222 -6.45 -1.64 -4.66
CA SER A 222 -5.47 -1.64 -5.76
C SER A 222 -4.10 -2.26 -5.42
N ASP A 223 -3.67 -2.18 -4.15
CA ASP A 223 -2.46 -2.85 -3.65
C ASP A 223 -2.75 -4.20 -2.96
N GLY A 224 -4.03 -4.51 -2.70
CA GLY A 224 -4.48 -5.78 -2.18
C GLY A 224 -4.18 -5.98 -0.69
N ASP A 225 -4.00 -4.89 0.05
CA ASP A 225 -3.75 -4.91 1.48
C ASP A 225 -5.04 -5.19 2.29
N GLY A 226 -6.22 -5.01 1.69
CA GLY A 226 -7.52 -5.31 2.28
C GLY A 226 -8.24 -4.10 2.86
N ILE A 227 -7.63 -2.92 2.85
CA ILE A 227 -8.29 -1.63 2.99
C ILE A 227 -8.99 -1.37 1.63
N LYS A 228 -9.37 -0.15 1.31
CA LYS A 228 -10.14 0.13 0.10
C LYS A 228 -9.69 1.48 -0.36
N ASP A 229 -9.46 1.62 -1.64
CA ASP A 229 -8.87 2.82 -2.24
C ASP A 229 -9.57 4.12 -1.80
N LYS A 230 -10.90 4.12 -1.70
CA LYS A 230 -11.68 5.27 -1.17
C LYS A 230 -11.35 5.70 0.27
N VAL A 231 -10.93 4.76 1.11
CA VAL A 231 -10.53 4.96 2.52
C VAL A 231 -9.13 5.55 2.52
N GLU A 232 -8.22 5.00 1.71
CA GLU A 232 -6.83 5.46 1.62
C GLU A 232 -6.66 6.76 0.81
N ALA A 233 -7.58 7.07 -0.09
CA ALA A 233 -7.58 8.33 -0.81
C ALA A 233 -7.93 9.54 0.08
N GLN A 234 -8.25 9.35 1.37
CA GLN A 234 -8.74 10.40 2.27
C GLN A 234 -8.16 10.32 3.69
N THR A 235 -7.82 11.48 4.28
CA THR A 235 -7.48 11.56 5.70
C THR A 235 -8.72 11.54 6.58
N SER A 236 -8.60 11.08 7.83
CA SER A 236 -9.69 11.14 8.82
C SER A 236 -10.20 12.57 9.06
N GLU A 237 -9.31 13.57 9.01
CA GLU A 237 -9.66 14.98 9.21
C GLU A 237 -10.48 15.57 8.07
N SER A 238 -10.19 15.15 6.84
CA SER A 238 -10.78 15.68 5.62
C SER A 238 -11.77 14.71 4.96
N PHE A 239 -12.10 13.61 5.65
CA PHE A 239 -12.99 12.56 5.15
C PHE A 239 -14.32 13.12 4.67
N ILE A 240 -14.65 12.82 3.41
CA ILE A 240 -15.89 13.21 2.76
C ILE A 240 -16.82 12.00 2.78
N PRO A 241 -17.85 11.98 3.64
CA PRO A 241 -18.76 10.85 3.68
C PRO A 241 -19.62 10.79 2.40
N PRO A 242 -19.95 9.58 1.92
CA PRO A 242 -20.82 9.41 0.77
C PRO A 242 -22.22 9.96 1.06
N SER A 243 -22.81 10.63 0.07
CA SER A 243 -24.11 11.30 0.19
C SER A 243 -25.19 10.69 -0.72
N GLY A 244 -24.83 9.63 -1.43
CA GLY A 244 -25.60 8.88 -2.40
C GLY A 244 -25.77 9.63 -3.71
N ASP A 245 -25.66 8.89 -4.81
CA ASP A 245 -25.91 9.35 -6.17
C ASP A 245 -27.41 9.65 -6.39
N LYS A 246 -27.75 10.91 -6.69
CA LYS A 246 -29.12 11.33 -7.04
C LYS A 246 -29.31 11.49 -8.55
N ASN A 247 -28.22 11.56 -9.30
CA ASN A 247 -28.20 11.70 -10.75
C ASN A 247 -28.51 10.38 -11.43
N ASP A 248 -28.19 9.27 -10.74
CA ASP A 248 -28.01 7.95 -11.32
C ASP A 248 -26.90 8.02 -12.41
N ASN A 249 -25.75 8.63 -12.09
CA ASN A 249 -24.53 8.67 -12.94
C ASN A 249 -23.37 7.84 -12.37
N ASP A 250 -23.67 6.91 -11.47
CA ASP A 250 -22.80 5.92 -10.82
C ASP A 250 -21.68 6.50 -9.91
N ILE A 251 -21.43 7.82 -9.97
CA ILE A 251 -20.58 8.57 -9.03
C ILE A 251 -21.39 9.11 -7.84
N ASP A 252 -20.87 8.99 -6.61
CA ASP A 252 -21.50 9.63 -5.45
C ASP A 252 -21.51 11.17 -5.60
N ASP A 253 -22.65 11.81 -5.31
CA ASP A 253 -22.80 13.28 -5.29
C ASP A 253 -21.69 14.02 -4.47
N SER A 254 -21.04 13.33 -3.51
CA SER A 254 -19.91 13.83 -2.73
C SER A 254 -18.59 13.87 -3.50
N TYR A 255 -18.42 13.00 -4.51
CA TYR A 255 -17.18 12.75 -5.25
C TYR A 255 -17.24 13.22 -6.71
N GLU A 256 -18.25 14.01 -7.08
CA GLU A 256 -18.44 14.59 -8.43
C GLU A 256 -17.20 15.29 -9.05
N ASN A 257 -16.26 15.75 -8.22
CA ASN A 257 -15.02 16.37 -8.71
C ASN A 257 -13.80 15.44 -8.69
N GLY A 258 -14.00 14.16 -8.34
CA GLY A 258 -12.96 13.21 -7.94
C GLY A 258 -12.45 13.49 -6.52
N LEU A 259 -12.02 12.43 -5.84
CA LEU A 259 -11.11 12.49 -4.71
C LEU A 259 -9.74 12.95 -5.21
N THR A 260 -8.95 13.50 -4.30
CA THR A 260 -7.54 13.79 -4.56
C THR A 260 -6.76 12.83 -3.70
N PRO A 261 -6.17 11.77 -4.29
CA PRO A 261 -5.41 10.79 -3.53
C PRO A 261 -4.31 11.46 -2.70
N ILE A 262 -4.04 10.84 -1.56
CA ILE A 262 -2.99 11.22 -0.61
C ILE A 262 -1.76 10.37 -0.89
N ASP A 263 -0.62 10.88 -0.42
CA ASP A 263 0.73 10.33 -0.51
C ASP A 263 1.31 10.75 0.85
N THR A 264 1.16 9.88 1.84
CA THR A 264 1.35 10.17 3.26
C THR A 264 2.81 10.50 3.53
N ASP A 265 3.72 9.59 3.22
CA ASP A 265 5.16 9.73 3.44
C ASP A 265 5.91 10.60 2.39
N GLY A 266 5.27 10.92 1.26
CA GLY A 266 5.84 11.74 0.20
C GLY A 266 6.79 11.00 -0.76
N ASP A 267 6.77 9.67 -0.78
CA ASP A 267 7.58 8.84 -1.65
C ASP A 267 7.13 8.94 -3.14
N LYS A 268 5.91 9.46 -3.36
CA LYS A 268 5.17 9.66 -4.64
C LYS A 268 4.40 8.44 -5.14
N LEU A 269 4.18 7.45 -4.28
CA LEU A 269 3.16 6.43 -4.39
C LEU A 269 1.95 6.93 -3.58
N PRO A 270 0.75 6.99 -4.18
CA PRO A 270 -0.43 7.32 -3.40
C PRO A 270 -0.79 6.18 -2.45
N ASP A 271 -1.31 6.51 -1.26
CA ASP A 271 -1.62 5.55 -0.20
C ASP A 271 -2.39 4.31 -0.68
N TYR A 272 -3.40 4.45 -1.55
CA TYR A 272 -4.19 3.33 -2.08
C TYR A 272 -3.43 2.34 -2.99
N ARG A 273 -2.12 2.52 -3.12
CA ARG A 273 -1.20 1.68 -3.90
C ARG A 273 0.04 1.32 -3.12
N ASP A 274 0.11 1.79 -1.89
CA ASP A 274 1.26 1.73 -1.03
C ASP A 274 0.94 0.74 0.08
N ILE A 275 1.74 -0.32 0.19
CA ILE A 275 1.48 -1.37 1.17
C ILE A 275 2.05 -1.06 2.56
N ASP A 276 2.76 0.06 2.69
CA ASP A 276 3.48 0.54 3.87
C ASP A 276 3.46 2.09 3.83
N THR A 277 2.28 2.66 4.04
CA THR A 277 1.92 4.04 3.69
C THR A 277 2.73 5.11 4.43
N ASP A 278 3.23 4.83 5.63
CA ASP A 278 4.14 5.70 6.38
C ASP A 278 5.61 5.24 6.35
N ASN A 279 5.89 4.13 5.66
CA ASN A 279 7.22 3.60 5.35
C ASN A 279 8.01 3.11 6.56
N ASP A 280 7.32 2.75 7.63
CA ASP A 280 7.89 2.28 8.88
C ASP A 280 8.29 0.79 8.82
N GLY A 281 7.91 0.08 7.75
CA GLY A 281 8.26 -1.32 7.50
C GLY A 281 7.29 -2.33 8.10
N ILE A 282 6.31 -1.90 8.88
CA ILE A 282 5.09 -2.64 9.15
C ILE A 282 4.21 -2.52 7.88
N LEU A 283 3.28 -3.44 7.67
CA LEU A 283 2.42 -3.38 6.49
C LEU A 283 1.06 -2.84 6.92
N ASP A 284 0.44 -2.03 6.08
CA ASP A 284 -0.88 -1.42 6.32
C ASP A 284 -1.93 -2.47 6.75
N ASN A 285 -1.88 -3.66 6.14
CA ASN A 285 -2.72 -4.80 6.49
C ASN A 285 -2.60 -5.24 7.96
N ILE A 286 -1.40 -5.15 8.52
CA ILE A 286 -1.07 -5.52 9.90
C ILE A 286 -1.55 -4.42 10.86
N GLU A 287 -1.24 -3.16 10.60
CA GLU A 287 -1.58 -2.02 11.47
C GLU A 287 -3.08 -1.71 11.47
N SER A 288 -3.73 -1.90 10.33
CA SER A 288 -5.15 -1.66 10.20
C SER A 288 -6.03 -2.70 10.91
N GLN A 289 -5.45 -3.64 11.66
CA GLN A 289 -6.17 -4.68 12.38
C GLN A 289 -5.68 -4.84 13.83
N PRO A 290 -6.56 -5.21 14.77
CA PRO A 290 -6.12 -5.59 16.11
C PRO A 290 -5.31 -6.89 16.09
N PHE A 291 -4.27 -6.98 16.92
CA PHE A 291 -3.41 -8.16 16.99
C PHE A 291 -4.19 -9.43 17.40
N ASP A 292 -5.03 -9.35 18.46
CA ASP A 292 -5.98 -10.43 18.79
C ASP A 292 -7.15 -10.48 17.80
N GLY A 293 -6.88 -11.07 16.64
CA GLY A 293 -7.91 -11.18 15.61
C GLY A 293 -7.38 -11.05 14.19
N TYR A 294 -6.11 -10.67 14.03
CA TYR A 294 -5.44 -10.50 12.74
C TYR A 294 -5.81 -11.59 11.73
N VAL A 295 -6.18 -11.15 10.53
CA VAL A 295 -6.49 -12.01 9.40
C VAL A 295 -5.67 -11.59 8.20
N ALA A 296 -4.75 -12.46 7.78
CA ALA A 296 -3.97 -12.28 6.56
C ALA A 296 -4.80 -12.48 5.29
N PRO A 297 -4.40 -11.84 4.17
CA PRO A 297 -5.06 -12.02 2.88
C PRO A 297 -4.91 -13.47 2.38
N THR A 298 -5.90 -13.93 1.62
CA THR A 298 -6.00 -15.31 1.14
C THR A 298 -5.76 -15.47 -0.37
N GLY A 299 -5.76 -14.35 -1.11
CA GLY A 299 -5.76 -14.25 -2.56
C GLY A 299 -7.03 -14.84 -3.20
N ASN A 300 -8.16 -14.88 -2.49
CA ASN A 300 -9.40 -15.44 -3.02
C ASN A 300 -10.46 -14.37 -3.23
N ASP A 301 -10.72 -14.11 -4.51
CA ASP A 301 -11.73 -13.17 -4.97
C ASP A 301 -12.75 -13.85 -5.94
N PRO A 302 -13.87 -14.42 -5.46
CA PRO A 302 -14.90 -15.03 -6.31
C PRO A 302 -15.94 -14.08 -6.93
N ASP A 303 -16.20 -12.91 -6.32
CA ASP A 303 -17.13 -11.85 -6.76
C ASP A 303 -16.51 -10.84 -7.71
N ARG A 304 -15.19 -10.79 -7.75
CA ARG A 304 -14.39 -10.17 -8.81
C ARG A 304 -14.35 -8.66 -8.77
N ASP A 305 -14.20 -8.14 -7.57
CA ASP A 305 -14.06 -6.73 -7.23
C ASP A 305 -12.65 -6.38 -6.71
N GLY A 306 -11.68 -7.30 -6.82
CA GLY A 306 -10.27 -7.04 -6.45
C GLY A 306 -9.97 -7.21 -4.96
N LEU A 307 -10.88 -6.76 -4.09
CA LEU A 307 -10.79 -6.98 -2.64
C LEU A 307 -10.90 -8.47 -2.24
N ASP A 308 -10.03 -8.94 -1.34
CA ASP A 308 -10.13 -10.31 -0.81
C ASP A 308 -11.40 -10.51 0.05
N ASN A 309 -12.22 -11.51 -0.31
CA ASN A 309 -13.46 -11.83 0.41
C ASN A 309 -13.29 -12.22 1.87
N ILE A 310 -12.07 -12.47 2.34
CA ILE A 310 -11.82 -12.66 3.77
C ILE A 310 -12.21 -11.42 4.58
N TYR A 311 -12.05 -10.21 3.99
CA TYR A 311 -12.45 -8.92 4.56
C TYR A 311 -13.92 -8.58 4.27
N GLY A 312 -14.50 -9.23 3.26
CA GLY A 312 -15.91 -9.07 2.87
C GLY A 312 -16.17 -7.72 2.20
N ASP A 313 -17.44 -7.43 1.88
CA ASP A 313 -17.80 -6.30 0.99
C ASP A 313 -17.36 -4.90 1.48
N THR A 314 -16.96 -4.74 2.75
CA THR A 314 -16.57 -3.44 3.34
C THR A 314 -15.07 -3.21 3.37
N GLY A 315 -14.24 -4.24 3.25
CA GLY A 315 -12.80 -4.15 3.55
C GLY A 315 -12.53 -4.11 5.06
N ILE A 316 -11.26 -3.85 5.38
CA ILE A 316 -10.77 -3.54 6.72
C ILE A 316 -11.24 -2.12 7.10
N GLU A 317 -11.59 -1.94 8.37
CA GLU A 317 -11.81 -0.61 8.94
C GLU A 317 -10.57 -0.33 9.81
N PRO A 318 -9.70 0.62 9.41
CA PRO A 318 -8.40 0.81 10.05
C PRO A 318 -8.47 1.06 11.56
N THR A 319 -7.49 0.53 12.27
CA THR A 319 -7.27 0.81 13.70
C THR A 319 -6.70 2.22 13.87
N ASN A 320 -6.90 2.77 15.06
CA ASN A 320 -6.32 4.02 15.51
C ASN A 320 -6.19 3.88 17.05
N SER A 321 -4.99 3.55 17.50
CA SER A 321 -4.71 3.02 18.84
C SER A 321 -4.72 4.12 19.90
N ASP A 322 -4.18 5.28 19.59
CA ASP A 322 -4.10 6.46 20.45
C ASP A 322 -5.34 7.39 20.42
N SER A 323 -6.29 7.16 19.50
CA SER A 323 -7.51 7.97 19.27
C SER A 323 -7.27 9.38 18.70
N ASP A 324 -6.20 9.61 17.95
CA ASP A 324 -5.90 10.88 17.28
C ASP A 324 -6.62 11.05 15.91
N THR A 325 -5.99 11.73 14.95
CA THR A 325 -6.50 11.90 13.58
C THR A 325 -5.87 10.98 12.54
N LYS A 326 -4.82 10.22 12.86
CA LYS A 326 -4.07 9.35 11.95
C LYS A 326 -4.28 7.89 12.34
N PRO A 327 -4.94 7.08 11.49
CA PRO A 327 -4.98 5.64 11.77
C PRO A 327 -3.56 5.06 11.78
N ASP A 328 -3.39 3.93 12.47
CA ASP A 328 -2.07 3.35 12.79
C ASP A 328 -1.17 3.24 11.54
N PHE A 329 -1.68 2.75 10.40
CA PHE A 329 -0.94 2.66 9.11
C PHE A 329 -0.47 3.99 8.47
N ARG A 330 -0.61 5.12 9.16
CA ARG A 330 -0.21 6.47 8.71
C ARG A 330 0.46 7.27 9.82
N ASP A 331 0.79 6.60 10.90
CA ASP A 331 1.25 7.19 12.13
C ASP A 331 2.52 6.48 12.54
N ILE A 332 3.65 7.20 12.50
CA ILE A 332 4.94 6.63 12.86
C ILE A 332 5.12 6.44 14.38
N ASP A 333 4.12 6.79 15.21
CA ASP A 333 4.09 6.68 16.69
C ASP A 333 2.65 6.34 17.14
N SER A 334 2.20 5.13 16.82
CA SER A 334 0.79 4.71 16.86
C SER A 334 0.15 4.72 18.25
N ASP A 335 0.93 4.65 19.33
CA ASP A 335 0.43 4.78 20.71
C ASP A 335 0.81 6.10 21.40
N ASN A 336 1.57 6.94 20.69
CA ASN A 336 1.89 8.32 21.04
C ASN A 336 2.76 8.46 22.29
N ASP A 337 3.71 7.55 22.43
CA ASP A 337 4.63 7.46 23.56
C ASP A 337 5.98 8.17 23.27
N GLY A 338 6.25 8.46 22.00
CA GLY A 338 7.45 9.16 21.53
C GLY A 338 8.62 8.26 21.10
N ILE A 339 8.41 6.96 20.96
CA ILE A 339 9.32 6.01 20.33
C ILE A 339 8.68 5.59 18.98
N PRO A 340 9.34 5.79 17.82
CA PRO A 340 8.70 5.49 16.55
C PRO A 340 8.44 3.99 16.30
N ASP A 341 7.35 3.66 15.63
CA ASP A 341 6.86 2.30 15.34
C ASP A 341 7.93 1.44 14.64
N ASN A 342 8.71 2.01 13.72
CA ASN A 342 9.85 1.31 13.09
C ASN A 342 10.87 0.76 14.10
N VAL A 343 11.08 1.49 15.20
CA VAL A 343 11.99 1.12 16.30
C VAL A 343 11.35 0.04 17.16
N GLU A 344 10.08 0.20 17.49
CA GLU A 344 9.34 -0.69 18.39
C GLU A 344 8.91 -2.00 17.73
N ALA A 345 8.66 -2.02 16.43
CA ALA A 345 8.39 -3.26 15.71
C ALA A 345 9.60 -4.22 15.67
N GLN A 346 10.80 -3.78 16.10
CA GLN A 346 12.04 -4.54 16.00
C GLN A 346 12.75 -4.71 17.34
N THR A 347 13.45 -5.83 17.53
CA THR A 347 14.32 -6.00 18.71
C THR A 347 15.52 -5.04 18.65
N THR A 348 15.92 -4.45 19.77
CA THR A 348 17.08 -3.54 19.87
C THR A 348 18.37 -4.12 19.29
N ALA A 349 18.69 -5.38 19.61
CA ALA A 349 19.88 -6.06 19.09
C ALA A 349 19.80 -6.41 17.60
N GLY A 350 18.59 -6.49 17.06
CA GLY A 350 18.27 -6.89 15.70
C GLY A 350 17.92 -5.75 14.75
N TYR A 351 17.82 -4.51 15.27
CA TYR A 351 17.34 -3.34 14.53
C TYR A 351 17.99 -3.17 13.16
N ILE A 352 17.14 -3.01 12.16
CA ILE A 352 17.49 -2.76 10.77
C ILE A 352 16.94 -1.37 10.44
N PRO A 353 17.81 -0.37 10.18
CA PRO A 353 17.35 0.94 9.75
C PRO A 353 16.86 0.89 8.28
N PRO A 354 15.98 1.82 7.88
CA PRO A 354 15.51 1.96 6.51
C PRO A 354 16.67 2.09 5.50
N ALA A 355 16.50 1.57 4.28
CA ALA A 355 17.48 1.68 3.21
C ALA A 355 17.32 2.95 2.35
N GLU A 356 16.20 3.68 2.50
CA GLU A 356 15.73 4.77 1.64
C GLU A 356 15.64 4.36 0.17
N ALA A 357 15.20 3.13 -0.08
CA ALA A 357 15.10 2.61 -1.43
C ALA A 357 13.93 1.64 -1.54
N ASP A 358 13.17 1.80 -2.61
CA ASP A 358 12.18 0.84 -3.09
C ASP A 358 12.53 0.48 -4.56
N ASP A 359 12.89 -0.78 -4.81
CA ASP A 359 13.28 -1.24 -6.15
C ASP A 359 12.06 -1.73 -6.98
N ASP A 360 10.95 -2.04 -6.31
CA ASP A 360 9.70 -2.63 -6.84
C ASP A 360 8.72 -1.54 -7.25
N GLY A 361 8.67 -0.47 -6.47
CA GLY A 361 7.67 0.59 -6.59
C GLY A 361 6.36 0.28 -5.89
N ASP A 362 6.37 -0.55 -4.84
CA ASP A 362 5.18 -0.93 -4.06
C ASP A 362 5.11 -0.27 -2.67
N GLY A 363 6.06 0.62 -2.37
CA GLY A 363 6.04 1.46 -1.16
C GLY A 363 6.92 0.95 -0.02
N LEU A 364 7.02 -0.37 0.13
CA LEU A 364 7.84 -1.01 1.16
C LEU A 364 9.35 -0.81 0.93
N ASP A 365 10.07 -0.36 1.96
CA ASP A 365 11.52 -0.20 1.85
C ASP A 365 12.26 -1.55 1.65
N ASN A 366 13.28 -1.54 0.80
CA ASN A 366 14.15 -2.68 0.48
C ASN A 366 14.78 -3.36 1.71
N ALA A 367 14.88 -2.68 2.84
CA ALA A 367 15.31 -3.25 4.11
C ALA A 367 14.36 -4.33 4.64
N TYR A 368 13.06 -4.19 4.35
CA TYR A 368 11.96 -4.94 4.95
C TYR A 368 11.30 -5.96 4.00
N GLU A 369 11.63 -5.90 2.72
CA GLU A 369 11.28 -6.92 1.71
C GLU A 369 11.50 -8.38 2.17
N GLY A 370 12.72 -8.72 2.58
CA GLY A 370 13.05 -10.13 2.86
C GLY A 370 12.91 -11.04 1.63
N GLY A 371 11.85 -11.86 1.55
CA GLY A 371 11.54 -12.80 0.47
C GLY A 371 10.58 -12.29 -0.62
N GLY A 372 10.03 -11.09 -0.44
CA GLY A 372 8.99 -10.42 -1.23
C GLY A 372 8.45 -9.24 -0.41
N ASN A 373 7.14 -9.09 -0.28
CA ASN A 373 6.57 -8.05 0.58
C ASN A 373 6.36 -8.63 2.00
N ASP A 374 7.45 -9.06 2.66
CA ASP A 374 7.33 -9.77 3.96
C ASP A 374 7.08 -8.81 5.13
N GLY A 375 7.55 -7.56 5.04
CA GLY A 375 7.51 -6.57 6.13
C GLY A 375 8.33 -6.96 7.36
N LEU A 376 8.22 -6.16 8.41
CA LEU A 376 8.77 -6.43 9.72
C LEU A 376 8.00 -7.56 10.42
N THR A 377 8.74 -8.37 11.19
CA THR A 377 8.10 -9.26 12.17
C THR A 377 8.02 -8.50 13.49
N VAL A 378 6.84 -7.93 13.77
CA VAL A 378 6.59 -7.12 14.96
C VAL A 378 6.97 -7.84 16.26
N VAL A 379 7.58 -7.10 17.18
CA VAL A 379 7.92 -7.56 18.52
C VAL A 379 6.74 -7.36 19.45
N ASN A 380 6.61 -8.28 20.42
CA ASN A 380 5.77 -8.13 21.60
C ASN A 380 6.65 -8.67 22.74
N THR A 381 7.18 -7.75 23.55
CA THR A 381 8.27 -8.00 24.49
C THR A 381 7.81 -8.89 25.65
N ASP A 382 6.65 -8.61 26.21
CA ASP A 382 6.08 -9.32 27.35
C ASP A 382 5.45 -10.70 27.01
N GLY A 383 5.03 -10.91 25.76
CA GLY A 383 4.33 -12.11 25.30
C GLY A 383 2.83 -12.17 25.59
N THR A 384 2.14 -11.13 26.07
CA THR A 384 0.78 -11.24 26.64
C THR A 384 -0.33 -10.37 26.03
N ASP A 385 -0.04 -9.20 25.48
CA ASP A 385 -0.97 -8.22 24.90
C ASP A 385 -0.58 -7.77 23.48
N GLU A 386 -0.54 -6.46 23.22
CA GLU A 386 -0.40 -5.92 21.86
C GLU A 386 1.10 -5.84 21.51
N PRO A 387 1.47 -5.80 20.22
CA PRO A 387 2.86 -5.57 19.82
C PRO A 387 3.38 -4.23 20.34
N ASP A 388 4.70 -4.16 20.58
CA ASP A 388 5.35 -3.00 21.22
C ASP A 388 4.94 -1.66 20.59
N PHE A 389 4.90 -1.56 19.25
CA PHE A 389 4.57 -0.32 18.52
C PHE A 389 3.15 0.26 18.78
N VAL A 390 2.29 -0.47 19.49
CA VAL A 390 0.94 -0.02 19.88
C VAL A 390 0.68 -0.23 21.38
N ASP A 391 1.69 -0.63 22.14
CA ASP A 391 1.58 -1.00 23.54
C ASP A 391 2.36 -0.05 24.45
N ALA A 392 1.63 0.82 25.15
CA ALA A 392 2.22 1.90 25.96
C ALA A 392 2.99 1.46 27.23
N ASP A 393 3.24 0.16 27.40
CA ASP A 393 3.97 -0.51 28.51
C ASP A 393 4.45 -1.89 27.99
N SER A 394 5.43 -1.87 27.08
CA SER A 394 5.86 -2.99 26.23
C SER A 394 6.32 -4.24 26.98
N ASP A 395 6.88 -4.09 28.17
CA ASP A 395 7.32 -5.20 29.04
C ASP A 395 6.41 -5.45 30.26
N ASN A 396 5.36 -4.63 30.40
CA ASN A 396 4.33 -4.75 31.41
C ASN A 396 4.86 -4.62 32.85
N ASP A 397 5.82 -3.72 33.06
CA ASP A 397 6.54 -3.53 34.31
C ASP A 397 5.91 -2.49 35.26
N LEU A 398 4.85 -1.80 34.81
CA LEU A 398 4.11 -0.69 35.43
C LEU A 398 4.68 0.73 35.21
N VAL A 399 5.80 0.85 34.52
CA VAL A 399 6.34 2.10 34.01
C VAL A 399 5.97 2.21 32.52
N PRO A 400 5.41 3.34 32.06
CA PRO A 400 5.05 3.46 30.65
C PRO A 400 6.28 3.69 29.77
N ASP A 401 6.21 3.22 28.53
CA ASP A 401 7.30 3.34 27.53
C ASP A 401 7.73 4.80 27.31
N ASN A 402 6.76 5.74 27.22
CA ASN A 402 7.05 7.17 27.18
C ASN A 402 7.95 7.64 28.34
N ASN A 403 7.83 7.06 29.54
CA ASN A 403 8.69 7.42 30.66
C ASN A 403 10.10 6.86 30.47
N GLU A 404 10.22 5.57 30.15
CA GLU A 404 11.51 4.86 30.04
C GLU A 404 12.30 5.25 28.80
N GLY A 405 11.65 5.31 27.64
CA GLY A 405 12.24 5.74 26.38
C GLY A 405 12.73 7.19 26.40
N ASN A 406 12.20 8.02 27.30
CA ASN A 406 12.49 9.46 27.33
C ASN A 406 13.18 9.98 28.61
N ASP A 407 13.51 9.16 29.61
CA ASP A 407 14.23 9.60 30.82
C ASP A 407 15.76 9.43 30.71
N PHE A 408 16.39 10.25 29.87
CA PHE A 408 17.85 10.25 29.68
C PHE A 408 18.68 10.67 30.90
N ASN A 409 18.06 11.14 31.98
CA ASN A 409 18.78 11.51 33.20
C ASN A 409 18.39 10.69 34.42
N PHE A 410 17.57 9.67 34.25
CA PHE A 410 17.19 8.69 35.27
C PHE A 410 16.68 9.37 36.55
N ASP A 411 15.77 10.35 36.43
CA ASP A 411 15.12 11.01 37.59
C ASP A 411 13.63 10.65 37.74
N GLY A 412 13.18 9.60 37.07
CA GLY A 412 11.80 9.09 37.05
C GLY A 412 10.85 9.96 36.26
N LEU A 413 11.37 10.90 35.46
CA LEU A 413 10.56 11.85 34.71
C LEU A 413 11.06 11.96 33.27
N PRO A 414 10.18 11.77 32.27
CA PRO A 414 10.59 11.90 30.88
C PRO A 414 11.08 13.31 30.60
N ASN A 415 12.19 13.39 29.88
CA ASN A 415 12.82 14.64 29.46
C ASN A 415 12.01 15.33 28.34
N GLN A 416 11.30 14.50 27.56
CA GLN A 416 10.41 14.86 26.47
C GLN A 416 8.96 14.74 26.95
N ALA A 417 8.03 15.39 26.26
CA ALA A 417 6.62 15.33 26.64
C ALA A 417 5.70 15.75 25.51
N TYR A 418 4.66 14.96 25.31
CA TYR A 418 3.56 15.24 24.40
C TYR A 418 3.02 16.67 24.49
N THR A 419 3.00 17.36 23.35
CA THR A 419 2.58 18.76 23.20
C THR A 419 1.19 18.91 22.58
N GLY A 420 0.68 17.86 21.94
CA GLY A 420 -0.55 17.85 21.14
C GLY A 420 -0.41 18.67 19.86
N THR A 421 0.80 18.78 19.33
CA THR A 421 1.08 19.43 18.06
C THR A 421 2.09 18.56 17.32
N ASP A 422 1.75 18.20 16.10
CA ASP A 422 2.61 17.61 15.09
C ASP A 422 2.69 18.64 13.94
N THR A 423 3.91 19.02 13.55
CA THR A 423 4.13 20.11 12.57
C THR A 423 4.28 19.57 11.15
N ASP A 424 4.90 18.40 11.02
CA ASP A 424 5.21 17.63 9.81
C ASP A 424 3.97 16.99 9.24
N GLY A 425 3.13 16.49 10.15
CA GLY A 425 2.05 15.59 9.82
C GLY A 425 2.49 14.14 9.70
N ASP A 426 3.61 13.70 10.28
CA ASP A 426 4.09 12.32 10.19
C ASP A 426 3.50 11.41 11.27
N GLY A 427 3.18 11.95 12.44
CA GLY A 427 2.51 11.21 13.51
C GLY A 427 3.17 11.46 14.86
N LEU A 428 4.49 11.64 14.83
CA LEU A 428 5.30 11.93 16.00
C LEU A 428 5.02 13.35 16.52
N ASP A 429 4.77 13.49 17.83
CA ASP A 429 4.52 14.81 18.41
C ASP A 429 5.80 15.67 18.48
N ASN A 430 5.67 16.98 18.26
CA ASN A 430 6.76 17.97 18.39
C ASN A 430 7.55 17.93 19.72
N GLY A 431 7.00 17.28 20.74
CA GLY A 431 7.65 17.01 22.01
C GLY A 431 8.83 16.04 21.90
N TYR A 432 8.82 15.17 20.89
CA TYR A 432 9.76 14.06 20.66
C TYR A 432 10.70 14.28 19.47
N GLU A 433 10.28 15.11 18.50
CA GLU A 433 10.96 15.65 17.29
C GLU A 433 12.30 16.43 17.49
N GLY A 434 13.19 15.91 18.33
CA GLY A 434 14.20 16.62 19.10
C GLY A 434 14.68 18.00 18.57
N GLY A 435 15.46 18.03 17.50
CA GLY A 435 16.10 19.26 17.01
C GLY A 435 15.30 20.10 16.00
N ASP A 436 14.56 19.44 15.10
CA ASP A 436 13.95 20.01 13.91
C ASP A 436 12.56 19.43 13.63
N VAL A 437 11.60 19.84 14.45
CA VAL A 437 10.13 19.71 14.36
C VAL A 437 9.43 19.97 13.01
N ASN A 438 10.09 19.86 11.87
CA ASN A 438 9.51 19.97 10.53
C ASN A 438 10.50 19.35 9.52
N ASP A 439 11.04 18.16 9.78
CA ASP A 439 12.01 17.52 8.90
C ASP A 439 11.42 16.55 7.87
N GLY A 440 10.13 16.22 7.97
CA GLY A 440 9.37 15.42 7.00
C GLY A 440 8.80 14.17 7.67
N PHE A 441 8.69 13.08 6.89
CA PHE A 441 8.53 11.75 7.46
C PHE A 441 9.94 11.18 7.65
N ASP A 442 10.39 11.10 8.90
CA ASP A 442 11.58 10.35 9.32
C ASP A 442 11.11 9.22 10.24
N VAL A 443 10.90 8.04 9.67
CA VAL A 443 10.24 6.89 10.32
C VAL A 443 10.94 6.38 11.58
N ASN A 444 12.17 6.82 11.85
CA ASN A 444 12.91 6.49 13.05
C ASN A 444 13.42 7.73 13.79
N ASP A 445 12.99 8.93 13.37
CA ASP A 445 13.44 10.25 13.82
C ASP A 445 14.96 10.23 14.17
N GLU A 446 15.30 10.60 15.40
CA GLU A 446 16.67 10.67 15.86
C GLU A 446 17.17 9.35 16.48
N ILE A 447 16.30 8.33 16.54
CA ILE A 447 16.54 6.99 17.10
C ILE A 447 17.09 6.03 16.02
N ASN A 448 18.26 6.39 15.48
CA ASN A 448 18.89 5.66 14.37
C ASN A 448 19.63 4.39 14.82
N VAL A 449 19.98 4.31 16.11
CA VAL A 449 20.64 3.18 16.75
C VAL A 449 20.02 3.01 18.15
N PRO A 450 18.87 2.33 18.28
CA PRO A 450 18.11 2.24 19.52
C PRO A 450 18.97 1.88 20.74
N ALA A 451 19.86 0.89 20.58
CA ALA A 451 20.82 0.44 21.62
C ALA A 451 21.79 1.50 22.17
N THR A 452 21.85 2.70 21.58
CA THR A 452 22.65 3.82 22.10
C THR A 452 21.92 5.15 22.13
N ASP A 453 20.79 5.24 21.45
CA ASP A 453 20.00 6.45 21.31
C ASP A 453 18.84 6.48 22.31
N LEU A 454 18.43 5.32 22.87
CA LEU A 454 17.46 5.18 23.95
C LEU A 454 18.13 4.93 25.32
N PRO A 455 17.44 5.22 26.44
CA PRO A 455 17.91 4.87 27.79
C PRO A 455 18.08 3.36 28.02
N ASP A 456 19.13 3.03 28.78
CA ASP A 456 19.56 1.68 29.16
C ASP A 456 20.38 1.84 30.46
N THR A 457 19.74 1.63 31.61
CA THR A 457 20.31 1.94 32.94
C THR A 457 21.45 0.98 33.28
N ASP A 458 21.23 -0.32 33.13
CA ASP A 458 22.18 -1.35 33.55
C ASP A 458 23.21 -1.69 32.45
N GLY A 459 22.91 -1.33 31.20
CA GLY A 459 23.75 -1.61 30.03
C GLY A 459 23.76 -3.09 29.65
N THR A 460 22.82 -3.89 30.15
CA THR A 460 22.82 -5.34 30.04
C THR A 460 21.73 -5.94 29.17
N GLU A 461 20.46 -6.07 29.52
CA GLU A 461 19.58 -6.97 28.75
C GLU A 461 19.04 -6.33 27.46
N ASP A 462 18.15 -5.35 27.62
CA ASP A 462 17.60 -4.52 26.55
C ASP A 462 17.56 -3.04 27.01
N VAL A 463 16.96 -2.15 26.22
CA VAL A 463 16.68 -0.77 26.65
C VAL A 463 15.50 -0.75 27.63
N ASN A 464 15.43 0.28 28.46
CA ASN A 464 14.54 0.29 29.64
C ASN A 464 13.08 -0.06 29.34
N TYR A 465 12.45 0.53 28.32
CA TYR A 465 11.04 0.26 27.98
C TYR A 465 10.74 -1.21 27.59
N ARG A 466 11.76 -2.05 27.53
CA ARG A 466 11.69 -3.48 27.24
C ARG A 466 12.36 -4.34 28.31
N ASP A 467 12.80 -3.75 29.41
CA ASP A 467 13.56 -4.41 30.46
C ASP A 467 12.82 -4.41 31.81
N LEU A 468 12.23 -5.57 32.11
CA LEU A 468 11.47 -5.82 33.34
C LEU A 468 12.28 -5.57 34.64
N ASP A 469 13.61 -5.53 34.56
CA ASP A 469 14.57 -5.27 35.67
C ASP A 469 15.53 -4.16 35.24
N ASP A 470 14.98 -2.94 35.09
CA ASP A 470 15.60 -1.77 34.46
C ASP A 470 17.05 -1.49 34.88
N ASP A 471 17.35 -1.62 36.17
CA ASP A 471 18.64 -1.30 36.77
C ASP A 471 19.57 -2.52 36.96
N GLY A 472 19.05 -3.72 36.64
CA GLY A 472 19.76 -4.99 36.69
C GLY A 472 20.16 -5.45 38.09
N ASP A 473 19.49 -4.98 39.14
CA ASP A 473 19.80 -5.36 40.53
C ASP A 473 19.22 -6.73 40.93
N GLY A 474 18.33 -7.27 40.10
CA GLY A 474 17.68 -8.58 40.28
C GLY A 474 16.32 -8.52 40.95
N ILE A 475 15.70 -7.34 41.06
CA ILE A 475 14.35 -7.12 41.54
C ILE A 475 13.53 -6.47 40.42
N ASP A 476 12.66 -7.26 39.77
CA ASP A 476 11.78 -6.72 38.72
C ASP A 476 11.09 -5.40 39.16
N THR A 477 11.10 -4.36 38.32
CA THR A 477 10.54 -3.01 38.54
C THR A 477 9.18 -2.99 39.25
N PRO A 478 8.18 -3.85 38.91
CA PRO A 478 6.90 -3.87 39.62
C PRO A 478 7.00 -4.17 41.13
N ASN A 479 8.12 -4.78 41.58
CA ASN A 479 8.34 -5.14 42.98
C ASN A 479 9.03 -4.03 43.79
N GLU A 480 9.41 -2.94 43.13
CA GLU A 480 10.12 -1.79 43.69
C GLU A 480 9.18 -0.63 44.03
N ASP A 481 7.87 -0.83 43.83
CA ASP A 481 6.79 -0.02 44.39
C ASP A 481 6.72 -0.19 45.93
N ALA A 482 7.64 0.49 46.63
CA ALA A 482 7.83 0.47 48.07
C ALA A 482 6.57 0.93 48.83
N ASP A 483 5.81 1.83 48.22
CA ASP A 483 4.58 2.44 48.72
C ASP A 483 3.33 1.53 48.52
N ASN A 484 3.38 0.67 47.49
CA ASN A 484 2.29 -0.16 46.97
C ASN A 484 1.13 0.67 46.40
N ASP A 485 1.42 1.78 45.72
CA ASP A 485 0.42 2.60 45.03
C ASP A 485 0.31 2.35 43.51
N GLY A 486 1.19 1.49 42.98
CA GLY A 486 1.24 1.05 41.58
C GLY A 486 1.95 2.03 40.66
N ASP A 487 2.91 2.79 41.18
CA ASP A 487 3.71 3.78 40.43
C ASP A 487 5.18 3.75 40.92
N PRO A 488 6.02 2.87 40.34
CA PRO A 488 7.44 2.77 40.70
C PRO A 488 8.23 4.08 40.47
N THR A 489 7.77 4.92 39.53
CA THR A 489 8.49 6.13 39.09
C THR A 489 8.72 7.19 40.18
N ASN A 490 8.04 7.06 41.32
CA ASN A 490 8.09 8.04 42.41
C ASN A 490 8.66 7.51 43.73
N ASP A 491 8.99 6.22 43.80
CA ASP A 491 9.58 5.60 44.98
C ASP A 491 11.11 5.77 44.95
N ASP A 492 11.64 6.37 46.02
CA ASP A 492 13.05 6.76 46.19
C ASP A 492 13.40 6.50 47.66
N THR A 493 13.86 5.29 47.94
CA THR A 493 14.04 4.74 49.29
C THR A 493 15.17 5.45 50.05
N ASP A 494 16.21 5.88 49.35
CA ASP A 494 17.42 6.45 49.92
C ASP A 494 17.41 8.01 49.95
N GLY A 495 16.59 8.63 49.08
CA GLY A 495 16.34 10.06 48.96
C GLY A 495 17.36 10.81 48.11
N ASP A 496 18.06 10.16 47.20
CA ASP A 496 19.11 10.74 46.36
C ASP A 496 18.57 11.44 45.09
N GLY A 497 17.36 11.07 44.67
CA GLY A 497 16.63 11.62 43.54
C GLY A 497 16.54 10.72 42.31
N THR A 498 17.11 9.51 42.35
CA THR A 498 16.91 8.42 41.40
C THR A 498 15.80 7.52 41.97
N PRO A 499 14.76 7.16 41.21
CA PRO A 499 13.78 6.19 41.67
C PRO A 499 14.39 4.81 41.86
N ASP A 500 13.83 4.01 42.76
CA ASP A 500 14.33 2.67 43.12
C ASP A 500 14.52 1.80 41.85
N TYR A 501 13.57 1.81 40.89
CA TYR A 501 13.67 1.02 39.64
C TYR A 501 14.78 1.44 38.66
N LEU A 502 15.42 2.59 38.88
CA LEU A 502 16.56 3.07 38.10
C LEU A 502 17.82 3.20 38.96
N ASP A 503 17.80 2.71 40.20
CA ASP A 503 18.84 2.89 41.21
C ASP A 503 19.50 1.56 41.59
N PRO A 504 20.52 1.11 40.84
CA PRO A 504 21.20 -0.15 41.10
C PRO A 504 21.68 -0.21 42.55
N THR A 505 21.32 -1.29 43.26
CA THR A 505 21.59 -1.47 44.70
C THR A 505 22.94 -0.84 45.14
N ASP A 506 22.90 0.18 46.02
CA ASP A 506 24.05 0.80 46.69
C ASP A 506 23.86 0.70 48.22
N THR A 507 24.41 -0.36 48.82
CA THR A 507 24.19 -0.74 50.22
C THR A 507 24.64 0.35 51.22
N ASP A 508 25.67 1.14 50.89
CA ASP A 508 26.19 2.18 51.77
C ASP A 508 25.84 3.63 51.38
N GLY A 509 25.28 3.83 50.20
CA GLY A 509 24.83 5.10 49.65
C GLY A 509 26.00 6.07 49.41
N ASP A 510 27.18 5.59 49.02
CA ASP A 510 28.32 6.44 48.64
C ASP A 510 28.33 6.87 47.16
N GLY A 511 27.39 6.34 46.37
CA GLY A 511 27.17 6.59 44.95
C GLY A 511 27.96 5.64 44.05
N VAL A 512 28.28 4.44 44.54
CA VAL A 512 28.89 3.35 43.76
C VAL A 512 28.02 2.11 43.98
N PRO A 513 27.32 1.63 42.94
CA PRO A 513 26.51 0.42 43.06
C PRO A 513 27.30 -0.78 43.52
N ASP A 514 26.72 -1.63 44.36
CA ASP A 514 27.29 -2.86 44.94
C ASP A 514 27.92 -3.75 43.85
N VAL A 515 27.27 -3.85 42.69
CA VAL A 515 27.77 -4.61 41.53
C VAL A 515 29.13 -4.11 41.00
N THR A 516 29.55 -2.90 41.36
CA THR A 516 30.85 -2.31 41.00
C THR A 516 31.67 -1.77 42.17
N ASP A 517 31.12 -1.72 43.37
CA ASP A 517 31.86 -1.42 44.58
C ASP A 517 32.82 -2.59 44.91
N LEU A 518 33.82 -2.30 45.74
CA LEU A 518 34.80 -3.24 46.25
C LEU A 518 34.62 -3.45 47.76
N ASP A 519 33.67 -2.76 48.39
CA ASP A 519 33.38 -2.67 49.83
C ASP A 519 31.94 -2.16 49.97
N ASP A 520 30.95 -2.96 49.56
CA ASP A 520 29.53 -2.58 49.33
C ASP A 520 28.87 -1.85 50.53
N ASP A 521 29.32 -2.13 51.76
CA ASP A 521 28.80 -1.50 52.98
C ASP A 521 29.75 -0.41 53.58
N ASN A 522 30.87 -0.14 52.89
CA ASN A 522 32.01 0.68 53.30
C ASN A 522 32.46 0.47 54.76
N ASP A 523 32.33 -0.74 55.32
CA ASP A 523 32.76 -1.03 56.68
C ASP A 523 34.30 -1.09 56.80
N GLY A 524 35.00 -1.21 55.66
CA GLY A 524 36.43 -1.32 55.52
C GLY A 524 36.95 -2.74 55.28
N LEU A 525 36.08 -3.69 54.91
CA LEU A 525 36.36 -5.06 54.51
C LEU A 525 35.88 -5.31 53.10
N LEU A 526 36.82 -5.31 52.15
CA LEU A 526 36.49 -5.60 50.75
C LEU A 526 35.66 -6.88 50.57
N ASP A 527 34.64 -6.90 49.71
CA ASP A 527 33.70 -8.02 49.48
C ASP A 527 34.44 -9.30 49.11
N SER A 528 35.54 -9.18 48.34
CA SER A 528 36.47 -10.30 48.06
C SER A 528 37.07 -11.00 49.29
N THR A 529 36.98 -10.38 50.47
CA THR A 529 37.37 -10.92 51.78
C THR A 529 36.20 -11.56 52.51
N GLU A 530 35.01 -11.07 52.23
CA GLU A 530 33.74 -11.43 52.85
C GLU A 530 33.11 -12.62 52.16
N ASP A 531 33.34 -12.80 50.86
CA ASP A 531 32.88 -13.92 50.05
C ASP A 531 33.60 -15.25 50.42
N PRO A 532 32.91 -16.20 51.09
CA PRO A 532 33.42 -17.54 51.33
C PRO A 532 33.34 -18.48 50.12
N ASN A 533 32.74 -18.03 49.00
CA ASN A 533 32.38 -18.73 47.77
C ASN A 533 31.61 -20.03 48.07
N LEU A 534 30.39 -19.89 48.58
CA LEU A 534 29.54 -21.01 49.01
C LEU A 534 28.63 -21.53 47.90
N ASP A 535 28.25 -20.67 46.97
CA ASP A 535 27.59 -20.89 45.67
C ASP A 535 28.48 -21.64 44.65
N GLY A 536 29.79 -21.37 44.63
CA GLY A 536 30.77 -22.01 43.77
C GLY A 536 31.06 -21.31 42.44
N ASP A 537 30.73 -20.03 42.26
CA ASP A 537 30.96 -19.27 41.01
C ASP A 537 32.31 -18.53 40.97
N ASP A 538 32.99 -18.37 42.13
CA ASP A 538 34.23 -17.58 42.27
C ASP A 538 34.02 -16.07 42.00
N ASP A 539 32.80 -15.56 42.14
CA ASP A 539 32.46 -14.14 41.98
C ASP A 539 32.04 -13.51 43.32
N PRO A 540 32.86 -12.61 43.91
CA PRO A 540 32.55 -12.03 45.21
C PRO A 540 31.41 -10.99 45.19
N LEU A 541 30.91 -10.64 44.01
CA LEU A 541 29.84 -9.63 43.81
C LEU A 541 28.45 -10.28 43.63
N THR A 542 28.35 -11.62 43.69
CA THR A 542 27.08 -12.34 43.54
C THR A 542 26.73 -13.09 44.82
N ASP A 543 25.53 -12.84 45.36
CA ASP A 543 25.05 -13.40 46.65
C ASP A 543 26.01 -13.08 47.84
N PRO A 544 26.50 -11.82 48.00
CA PRO A 544 27.46 -11.46 49.03
C PRO A 544 26.84 -11.72 50.42
N LEU A 545 27.52 -12.58 51.17
CA LEU A 545 27.03 -13.03 52.46
C LEU A 545 27.78 -12.24 53.53
N ASP A 546 27.13 -11.17 54.01
CA ASP A 546 27.53 -10.41 55.19
C ASP A 546 27.91 -11.40 56.32
N SER A 547 29.21 -11.59 56.45
CA SER A 547 29.82 -12.61 57.31
C SER A 547 29.81 -12.19 58.78
N ASP A 548 29.46 -10.94 59.02
CA ASP A 548 29.84 -10.12 60.16
C ASP A 548 28.60 -9.63 60.93
N ASN A 549 27.49 -9.41 60.22
CA ASN A 549 26.21 -8.86 60.66
C ASN A 549 26.25 -7.41 61.11
N ASP A 550 26.96 -6.57 60.37
CA ASP A 550 26.96 -5.11 60.58
C ASP A 550 26.62 -4.23 59.38
N GLY A 551 26.57 -4.79 58.18
CA GLY A 551 26.05 -4.20 56.97
C GLY A 551 25.19 -5.16 56.21
#